data_AF-A0A3S5DC06-F1
#
_entry.id   AF-A0A3S5DC06-F1
#
_cell.length_a   1.000
_cell.length_b   1.000
_cell.length_c   1.000
_cell.angle_alpha   90.00
_cell.angle_beta   90.00
_cell.angle_gamma   90.00
#
_symmetry.space_group_name_H-M   'P 1'
#
loop_
_entity.id
_entity.type
_entity.pdbx_description
1 polymer ?
#
loop_
_entity_poly.entity_id
_entity_poly.type
_entity_poly.pdbx_seq_one_letter_code
_entity_poly.pdbx_strand_id
1 'polypeptide(L)'
;MLNVTCCRSRFERNALKKGELTVDDSAIIGIIRYYTREAGVRSLEREISKLCRKAVKQLLLDKSLKHIEINGDNLHDYLGVQRFDYGRADSENRVGQVTGLAWTEVGGDLLTIETACVPGKGKLTYTGSLGEVMQGVYSGGADRGARARRKTGY
;
A
#
# COMPACT_ATOMS: atom_id res chain seq x y z
N MET A 1 1.24 -18.66 12.59
CA MET A 1 -0.05 -19.33 12.36
C MET A 1 -1.16 -18.31 12.62
N LEU A 2 -1.35 -17.35 11.69
CA LEU A 2 -2.28 -16.24 11.86
C LEU A 2 -3.68 -16.64 11.36
N ASN A 3 -4.57 -16.88 12.33
CA ASN A 3 -6.04 -16.80 12.27
C ASN A 3 -6.72 -16.69 10.88
N VAL A 4 -6.98 -17.85 10.27
CA VAL A 4 -7.85 -18.04 9.08
C VAL A 4 -9.35 -17.99 9.45
N THR A 5 -9.69 -17.70 10.71
CA THR A 5 -11.07 -17.70 11.22
C THR A 5 -11.98 -16.65 10.56
N CYS A 6 -11.41 -15.54 10.07
CA CYS A 6 -12.17 -14.49 9.36
C CYS A 6 -12.63 -14.93 7.95
N CYS A 7 -11.86 -15.78 7.27
CA CYS A 7 -12.28 -16.34 5.99
C CYS A 7 -13.50 -17.24 6.18
N ARG A 8 -13.51 -18.09 7.21
CA ARG A 8 -14.60 -19.05 7.48
C ARG A 8 -15.98 -18.41 7.56
N SER A 9 -16.11 -17.29 8.28
CA SER A 9 -17.41 -16.61 8.46
C SER A 9 -17.94 -15.93 7.19
N ARG A 10 -17.09 -15.65 6.20
CA ARG A 10 -17.50 -15.06 4.90
C ARG A 10 -17.93 -16.09 3.88
N PHE A 11 -17.26 -17.25 3.84
CA PHE A 11 -17.71 -18.37 3.01
C PHE A 11 -19.14 -18.77 3.38
N GLU A 12 -19.46 -18.76 4.68
CA GLU A 12 -20.81 -19.02 5.19
C GLU A 12 -21.82 -17.94 4.78
N ARG A 13 -21.44 -16.64 4.75
CA ARG A 13 -22.34 -15.54 4.34
C ARG A 13 -22.60 -15.47 2.84
N ASN A 14 -21.68 -15.98 2.02
CA ASN A 14 -21.78 -15.89 0.56
C ASN A 14 -22.41 -17.14 -0.09
N ALA A 15 -23.07 -18.00 0.71
CA ALA A 15 -23.84 -19.16 0.25
C ALA A 15 -23.03 -20.16 -0.62
N LEU A 16 -21.70 -20.18 -0.50
CA LEU A 16 -20.84 -21.15 -1.18
C LEU A 16 -20.85 -22.47 -0.41
N LYS A 17 -21.01 -23.60 -1.12
CA LYS A 17 -20.90 -24.91 -0.47
C LYS A 17 -19.43 -25.17 -0.10
N LYS A 18 -19.21 -25.86 1.03
CA LYS A 18 -17.87 -26.34 1.43
C LYS A 18 -17.32 -27.24 0.32
N GLY A 19 -16.41 -26.72 -0.50
CA GLY A 19 -15.77 -27.44 -1.61
C GLY A 19 -15.91 -26.80 -3.00
N GLU A 20 -16.68 -25.72 -3.17
CA GLU A 20 -16.81 -25.04 -4.48
C GLU A 20 -15.68 -24.05 -4.76
N LEU A 21 -15.02 -23.53 -3.71
CA LEU A 21 -13.96 -22.53 -3.80
C LEU A 21 -12.84 -22.84 -2.81
N THR A 22 -11.62 -23.01 -3.33
CA THR A 22 -10.39 -23.07 -2.54
C THR A 22 -9.55 -21.83 -2.82
N VAL A 23 -9.07 -21.18 -1.77
CA VAL A 23 -8.15 -20.04 -1.87
C VAL A 23 -6.85 -20.45 -1.19
N ASP A 24 -5.77 -20.42 -1.95
CA ASP A 24 -4.44 -20.76 -1.46
C ASP A 24 -3.83 -19.59 -0.65
N ASP A 25 -2.87 -19.91 0.22
CA ASP A 25 -2.17 -18.93 1.04
C ASP A 25 -1.42 -17.90 0.17
N SER A 26 -0.94 -18.33 -1.00
CA SER A 26 -0.31 -17.45 -2.00
C SER A 26 -1.25 -16.33 -2.46
N ALA A 27 -2.53 -16.64 -2.68
CA ALA A 27 -3.54 -15.66 -3.05
C ALA A 27 -3.79 -14.66 -1.91
N ILE A 28 -3.87 -15.14 -0.66
CA ILE A 28 -4.08 -14.27 0.50
C ILE A 28 -2.92 -13.27 0.65
N ILE A 29 -1.68 -13.76 0.52
CA ILE A 29 -0.48 -12.91 0.56
C ILE A 29 -0.51 -11.89 -0.59
N GLY A 30 -0.93 -12.31 -1.79
CA GLY A 30 -1.11 -11.42 -2.94
C GLY A 30 -2.11 -10.29 -2.68
N ILE A 31 -3.26 -10.61 -2.08
CA ILE A 31 -4.27 -9.60 -1.71
C ILE A 31 -3.67 -8.59 -0.72
N ILE A 32 -2.97 -9.08 0.31
CA ILE A 32 -2.38 -8.22 1.33
C ILE A 32 -1.35 -7.26 0.73
N ARG A 33 -0.50 -7.75 -0.18
CA ARG A 33 0.60 -6.97 -0.77
C ARG A 33 0.15 -5.97 -1.83
N TYR A 34 -0.73 -6.39 -2.74
CA TYR A 34 -1.01 -5.63 -3.98
C TYR A 34 -2.39 -4.97 -4.01
N TYR A 35 -3.30 -5.34 -3.12
CA TYR A 35 -4.69 -4.89 -3.14
C TYR A 35 -5.15 -4.21 -1.85
N THR A 36 -4.37 -4.29 -0.77
CA THR A 36 -4.66 -3.62 0.51
C THR A 36 -3.47 -2.80 0.98
N ARG A 37 -3.74 -1.61 1.53
CA ARG A 37 -2.73 -0.76 2.17
C ARG A 37 -3.36 -0.08 3.38
N GLU A 38 -3.55 -0.85 4.45
CA GLU A 38 -4.12 -0.40 5.70
C GLU A 38 -3.52 -1.17 6.88
N ALA A 39 -3.51 -0.57 8.07
CA ALA A 39 -3.10 -1.25 9.30
C ALA A 39 -4.18 -2.24 9.82
N GLY A 40 -5.39 -2.18 9.27
CA GLY A 40 -6.52 -3.02 9.64
C GLY A 40 -6.74 -4.23 8.71
N VAL A 41 -7.93 -4.82 8.81
CA VAL A 41 -8.37 -5.97 7.98
C VAL A 41 -9.66 -5.70 7.20
N ARG A 42 -10.19 -4.46 7.21
CA ARG A 42 -11.45 -4.07 6.56
C ARG A 42 -11.36 -4.08 5.04
N SER A 43 -10.26 -3.60 4.47
CA SER A 43 -9.99 -3.64 3.03
C SER A 43 -9.80 -5.08 2.57
N LEU A 44 -9.03 -5.87 3.32
CA LEU A 44 -8.86 -7.31 3.07
C LEU A 44 -10.21 -8.04 3.04
N GLU A 45 -11.05 -7.76 4.02
CA GLU A 45 -12.44 -8.21 4.13
C GLU A 45 -13.27 -7.90 2.88
N ARG A 46 -13.14 -6.68 2.34
CA ARG A 46 -13.87 -6.24 1.14
C ARG A 46 -13.40 -6.96 -0.12
N GLU A 47 -12.09 -7.12 -0.28
CA GLU A 47 -11.51 -7.78 -1.46
C GLU A 47 -11.84 -9.30 -1.47
N ILE A 48 -11.77 -9.98 -0.32
CA ILE A 48 -12.22 -11.38 -0.21
C ILE A 48 -13.71 -11.50 -0.58
N SER A 49 -14.56 -10.59 -0.11
CA SER A 49 -15.99 -10.60 -0.45
C SER A 49 -16.25 -10.36 -1.95
N LYS A 50 -15.41 -9.60 -2.66
CA LYS A 50 -15.53 -9.44 -4.12
C LYS A 50 -15.11 -10.71 -4.85
N LEU A 51 -14.00 -11.31 -4.43
CA LEU A 51 -13.48 -12.55 -4.97
C LEU A 51 -14.52 -13.67 -4.86
N CYS A 52 -15.12 -13.87 -3.69
CA CYS A 52 -16.20 -14.84 -3.52
C CYS A 52 -17.41 -14.55 -4.44
N ARG A 53 -17.83 -13.29 -4.60
CA ARG A 53 -18.96 -12.92 -5.48
C ARG A 53 -18.66 -13.21 -6.95
N LYS A 54 -17.43 -12.98 -7.40
CA LYS A 54 -17.01 -13.33 -8.76
C LYS A 54 -16.93 -14.84 -8.96
N ALA A 55 -16.40 -15.59 -7.99
CA ALA A 55 -16.38 -17.05 -8.05
C ALA A 55 -17.79 -17.64 -8.16
N VAL A 56 -18.74 -17.16 -7.35
CA VAL A 56 -20.16 -17.57 -7.45
C VAL A 56 -20.73 -17.26 -8.83
N LYS A 57 -20.49 -16.04 -9.35
CA LYS A 57 -20.97 -15.65 -10.68
C LYS A 57 -20.40 -16.56 -11.78
N GLN A 58 -19.13 -16.93 -11.68
CA GLN A 58 -18.46 -17.81 -12.63
C GLN A 58 -19.04 -19.23 -12.58
N LEU A 59 -19.25 -19.81 -11.38
CA LEU A 59 -19.89 -21.12 -11.22
C LEU A 59 -21.33 -21.16 -11.77
N LEU A 60 -22.06 -20.04 -11.66
CA LEU A 60 -23.43 -19.94 -12.19
C LEU A 60 -23.45 -19.85 -13.72
N LEU A 61 -22.47 -19.18 -14.33
CA LEU A 61 -22.37 -19.04 -15.79
C LEU A 61 -21.86 -20.34 -16.42
N ASP A 62 -20.80 -20.92 -15.86
CA ASP A 62 -20.13 -22.11 -16.39
C ASP A 62 -20.44 -23.34 -15.52
N LYS A 63 -21.55 -24.02 -15.83
CA LYS A 63 -21.98 -25.24 -15.12
C LYS A 63 -21.02 -26.43 -15.25
N SER A 64 -20.02 -26.36 -16.12
CA SER A 64 -18.97 -27.37 -16.28
C SER A 64 -17.92 -27.30 -15.17
N LEU A 65 -17.74 -26.13 -14.56
CA LEU A 65 -16.81 -25.91 -13.45
C LEU A 65 -17.47 -26.30 -12.14
N LYS A 66 -16.99 -27.40 -11.54
CA LYS A 66 -17.47 -27.88 -10.23
C LYS A 66 -16.66 -27.32 -9.06
N HIS A 67 -15.44 -26.84 -9.34
CA HIS A 67 -14.48 -26.37 -8.35
C HIS A 67 -13.66 -25.23 -8.93
N ILE A 68 -13.46 -24.17 -8.14
CA ILE A 68 -12.57 -23.06 -8.48
C ILE A 68 -11.45 -23.02 -7.44
N GLU A 69 -10.21 -23.04 -7.92
CA GLU A 69 -9.02 -22.85 -7.10
C GLU A 69 -8.39 -21.50 -7.44
N ILE A 70 -8.14 -20.67 -6.42
CA ILE A 70 -7.56 -19.34 -6.57
C ILE A 70 -6.19 -19.32 -5.90
N ASN A 71 -5.18 -19.00 -6.70
CA ASN A 71 -3.78 -18.88 -6.33
C ASN A 71 -3.28 -17.44 -6.57
N GLY A 72 -2.02 -17.16 -6.25
CA GLY A 72 -1.42 -15.83 -6.47
C GLY A 72 -1.42 -15.39 -7.94
N ASP A 73 -1.31 -16.34 -8.88
CA ASP A 73 -1.18 -16.05 -10.30
C ASP A 73 -2.52 -15.68 -10.95
N ASN A 74 -3.61 -16.40 -10.65
CA ASN A 74 -4.94 -16.14 -11.20
C ASN A 74 -5.73 -15.07 -10.41
N LEU A 75 -5.16 -14.53 -9.34
CA LEU A 75 -5.79 -13.49 -8.51
C LEU A 75 -6.21 -12.26 -9.33
N HIS A 76 -5.44 -11.92 -10.36
CA HIS A 76 -5.69 -10.76 -11.21
C HIS A 76 -6.97 -10.88 -12.05
N ASP A 77 -7.41 -12.10 -12.40
CA ASP A 77 -8.67 -12.33 -13.12
C ASP A 77 -9.89 -11.93 -12.25
N TYR A 78 -9.76 -12.15 -10.94
CA TYR A 78 -10.79 -11.83 -9.96
C TYR A 78 -10.71 -10.40 -9.46
N LEU A 79 -9.55 -9.90 -9.06
CA LEU A 79 -9.44 -8.56 -8.46
C LEU A 79 -9.08 -7.46 -9.46
N GLY A 80 -8.73 -7.83 -10.70
CA GLY A 80 -8.25 -6.93 -11.72
C GLY A 80 -6.77 -6.60 -11.56
N VAL A 81 -6.33 -5.52 -12.19
CA VAL A 81 -4.95 -5.04 -12.12
C VAL A 81 -4.55 -4.73 -10.67
N GLN A 82 -3.29 -5.04 -10.32
CA GLN A 82 -2.71 -4.72 -9.02
C GLN A 82 -2.84 -3.21 -8.74
N ARG A 83 -3.30 -2.86 -7.53
CA ARG A 83 -3.59 -1.46 -7.15
C ARG A 83 -2.42 -0.77 -6.48
N PHE A 84 -1.56 -1.56 -5.84
CA PHE A 84 -0.41 -1.08 -5.11
C PHE A 84 0.82 -1.86 -5.55
N ASP A 85 1.91 -1.15 -5.75
CA ASP A 85 3.22 -1.76 -5.92
C ASP A 85 3.78 -2.15 -4.55
N TYR A 86 4.05 -3.43 -4.35
CA TYR A 86 4.74 -3.94 -3.17
C TYR A 86 6.22 -4.14 -3.50
N GLY A 87 7.12 -3.57 -2.68
CA GLY A 87 8.56 -3.75 -2.84
C GLY A 87 9.23 -2.79 -3.84
N ARG A 88 8.47 -1.94 -4.56
CA ARG A 88 9.00 -0.73 -5.19
C ARG A 88 8.86 0.44 -4.22
N ALA A 89 9.75 0.51 -3.24
CA ALA A 89 10.28 1.82 -2.90
C ALA A 89 10.99 2.27 -4.18
N ASP A 90 10.70 3.47 -4.71
CA ASP A 90 11.34 4.03 -5.90
C ASP A 90 12.82 3.60 -5.95
N SER A 91 13.12 2.60 -6.78
CA SER A 91 14.39 1.85 -6.70
C SER A 91 15.57 2.63 -7.28
N GLU A 92 15.30 3.83 -7.78
CA GLU A 92 16.31 4.78 -8.23
C GLU A 92 16.52 5.86 -7.19
N ASN A 93 17.74 5.95 -6.68
CA ASN A 93 18.15 7.05 -5.80
C ASN A 93 18.04 8.38 -6.58
N ARG A 94 17.00 9.17 -6.30
CA ARG A 94 16.83 10.50 -6.88
C ARG A 94 17.48 11.55 -6.00
N VAL A 95 18.39 12.33 -6.57
CA VAL A 95 19.00 13.47 -5.88
C VAL A 95 17.90 14.48 -5.54
N GLY A 96 17.79 14.82 -4.25
CA GLY A 96 16.78 15.75 -3.76
C GLY A 96 15.48 15.11 -3.26
N GLN A 97 15.33 13.78 -3.33
CA GLN A 97 14.22 13.07 -2.68
C GLN A 97 14.72 12.32 -1.44
N VAL A 98 13.97 12.39 -0.34
CA VAL A 98 14.22 11.60 0.87
C VAL A 98 12.93 10.96 1.37
N THR A 99 12.99 9.69 1.77
CA THR A 99 11.85 9.00 2.37
C THR A 99 11.89 9.14 3.89
N GLY A 100 10.88 9.79 4.44
CA GLY A 100 10.63 9.92 5.89
C GLY A 100 9.52 8.99 6.36
N LEU A 101 9.56 8.64 7.64
CA LEU A 101 8.47 7.96 8.32
C LEU A 101 7.60 8.99 9.04
N ALA A 102 6.31 8.99 8.75
CA ALA A 102 5.33 9.80 9.46
C ALA A 102 4.43 8.92 10.31
N TRP A 103 4.12 9.39 11.51
CA TRP A 103 3.09 8.79 12.34
C TRP A 103 1.77 9.53 12.11
N THR A 104 0.73 8.80 11.74
CA THR A 104 -0.65 9.30 11.65
C THR A 104 -1.52 8.54 12.63
N GLU A 105 -2.71 9.06 12.92
CA GLU A 105 -3.67 8.41 13.84
C GLU A 105 -4.06 6.99 13.40
N VAL A 106 -3.94 6.67 12.11
CA VAL A 106 -4.31 5.37 11.54
C VAL A 106 -3.11 4.45 11.27
N GLY A 107 -1.89 4.87 11.62
CA GLY A 107 -0.67 4.08 11.48
C GLY A 107 0.53 4.87 10.98
N GLY A 108 1.65 4.16 10.78
CA GLY A 108 2.84 4.71 10.15
C GLY A 108 2.69 4.80 8.64
N ASP A 109 2.97 5.96 8.06
CA ASP A 109 2.98 6.19 6.61
C ASP A 109 4.38 6.62 6.14
N LEU A 110 4.68 6.34 4.87
CA LEU A 110 5.93 6.73 4.23
C LEU A 110 5.68 8.06 3.51
N LEU A 111 6.39 9.12 3.92
CA LEU A 111 6.34 10.42 3.25
C LEU A 111 7.60 10.65 2.44
N THR A 112 7.46 10.93 1.15
CA THR A 112 8.56 11.37 0.31
C THR A 112 8.66 12.90 0.37
N ILE A 113 9.77 13.41 0.87
CA ILE A 113 10.08 14.84 0.89
C ILE A 113 10.98 15.15 -0.31
N GLU A 114 10.58 16.12 -1.11
CA GLU A 114 11.32 16.55 -2.29
C GLU A 114 11.93 17.94 -2.09
N THR A 115 13.12 18.13 -2.63
CA THR A 115 13.86 19.39 -2.59
C THR A 115 14.44 19.70 -3.97
N ALA A 116 14.19 20.91 -4.44
CA ALA A 116 14.74 21.41 -5.70
C ALA A 116 15.61 22.64 -5.43
N CYS A 117 16.85 22.62 -5.94
CA CYS A 117 17.76 23.76 -5.86
C CYS A 117 17.77 24.51 -7.18
N VAL A 118 17.23 25.73 -7.19
CA VAL A 118 17.24 26.63 -8.35
C VAL A 118 18.15 27.84 -8.09
N PRO A 119 18.87 28.35 -9.11
CA PRO A 119 19.69 29.55 -8.96
C PRO A 119 18.82 30.76 -8.61
N GLY A 120 19.18 31.50 -7.56
CA GLY A 120 18.38 32.63 -7.10
C GLY A 120 18.88 33.26 -5.79
N LYS A 121 18.06 34.11 -5.19
CA LYS A 121 18.40 34.92 -4.00
C LYS A 121 18.39 34.15 -2.67
N GLY A 122 18.40 32.81 -2.69
CA GLY A 122 18.44 31.98 -1.48
C GLY A 122 17.16 32.02 -0.63
N LYS A 123 16.00 32.29 -1.24
CA LYS A 123 14.70 32.21 -0.58
C LYS A 123 14.23 30.76 -0.51
N LEU A 124 13.85 30.30 0.67
CA LEU A 124 13.24 28.98 0.87
C LEU A 124 11.73 29.09 0.64
N THR A 125 11.18 28.18 -0.15
CA THR A 125 9.74 28.05 -0.41
C THR A 125 9.34 26.63 -0.10
N TYR A 126 8.29 26.46 0.70
CA TYR A 126 7.80 25.15 1.13
C TYR A 126 6.38 24.95 0.59
N THR A 127 6.09 23.74 0.10
CA THR A 127 4.81 23.37 -0.50
C THR A 127 4.27 22.09 0.12
N GLY A 128 2.96 21.93 0.14
CA GLY A 128 2.28 20.94 0.99
C GLY A 128 2.01 21.55 2.37
N SER A 129 0.85 21.26 2.96
CA SER A 129 0.35 21.88 4.20
C SER A 129 1.21 21.54 5.43
N LEU A 130 2.43 22.05 5.46
CA LEU A 130 3.43 21.86 6.50
C LEU A 130 3.03 22.75 7.69
N GLY A 131 2.79 22.12 8.84
CA GLY A 131 2.57 22.84 10.09
C GLY A 131 3.76 23.70 10.49
N GLU A 132 3.53 24.68 11.36
CA GLU A 132 4.57 25.64 11.79
C GLU A 132 5.82 24.96 12.35
N VAL A 133 5.65 23.81 13.03
CA VAL A 133 6.75 23.00 13.57
C VAL A 133 7.70 22.50 12.47
N MET A 134 7.15 22.01 11.35
CA MET A 134 7.96 21.57 10.21
C MET A 134 8.70 22.75 9.60
N GLN A 135 8.03 23.90 9.40
CA GLN A 135 8.64 25.10 8.82
C GLN A 135 9.81 25.63 9.66
N GLY A 136 9.69 25.57 11.00
CA GLY A 136 10.77 25.91 11.92
C GLY A 136 12.00 25.00 11.81
N VAL A 137 11.78 23.70 11.61
CA VAL A 137 12.87 22.71 11.43
C VAL A 137 13.64 22.97 10.13
N TYR A 138 12.95 23.27 9.02
CA TYR A 138 13.61 23.57 7.75
C TYR A 138 14.43 24.86 7.79
N SER A 139 13.80 25.96 8.22
CA SER A 139 14.42 27.29 8.24
C SER A 139 15.54 27.39 9.28
N GLY A 140 15.35 26.80 10.46
CA GLY A 140 16.25 26.93 11.59
C GLY A 140 17.29 25.83 11.71
N GLY A 141 16.94 24.58 11.39
CA GLY A 141 17.83 23.43 11.57
C GLY A 141 18.58 23.09 10.29
N ALA A 142 17.82 22.72 9.25
CA ALA A 142 18.39 22.17 8.02
C ALA A 142 19.19 23.20 7.21
N ASP A 143 18.63 24.38 6.91
CA ASP A 143 19.33 25.39 6.09
C ASP A 143 20.58 25.94 6.78
N ARG A 144 20.49 26.24 8.08
CA ARG A 144 21.63 26.74 8.86
C ARG A 144 22.74 25.70 8.96
N GLY A 145 22.40 24.43 9.18
CA GLY A 145 23.38 23.34 9.19
C GLY A 145 24.07 23.16 7.84
N ALA A 146 23.32 23.21 6.74
CA ALA A 146 23.87 23.10 5.39
C ALA A 146 24.80 24.28 5.05
N ARG A 147 24.42 25.53 5.39
CA ARG A 147 25.28 26.71 5.20
C ARG A 147 26.54 26.67 6.06
N ALA A 148 26.43 26.20 7.31
CA ALA A 148 27.58 26.10 8.21
C ALA A 148 28.62 25.12 7.66
N ARG A 149 28.20 23.93 7.19
CA ARG A 149 29.09 22.94 6.58
C ARG A 149 29.75 23.44 5.29
N ARG A 150 29.03 24.22 4.49
CA ARG A 150 29.59 24.82 3.27
C ARG A 150 30.72 25.83 3.55
N LYS A 151 30.72 26.46 4.75
CA LYS A 151 31.81 27.38 5.17
C LYS A 151 33.03 26.65 5.75
N THR A 152 32.86 25.43 6.27
CA THR A 152 33.94 24.64 6.87
C THR A 152 34.65 23.69 5.91
N GLY A 153 34.28 23.66 4.63
CA GLY A 153 35.10 23.07 3.57
C GLY A 153 35.40 21.57 3.72
N TYR A 154 34.35 20.77 3.96
CA TYR A 154 34.32 19.34 3.65
C TYR A 154 33.27 19.08 2.57
#